data_AF-A0A9P4T773-F1
#
_entry.id   AF-A0A9P4T773-F1
#
_cell.length_a   1.000
_cell.length_b   1.000
_cell.length_c   1.000
_cell.angle_alpha   90.00
_cell.angle_beta   90.00
_cell.angle_gamma   90.00
#
_symmetry.space_group_name_H-M   'P 1'
#
loop_
_entity.id
_entity.type
_entity.pdbx_description
1 polymer ?
#
loop_
_entity_poly.entity_id
_entity_poly.type
_entity_poly.pdbx_seq_one_letter_code
_entity_poly.pdbx_strand_id
1 'polypeptide(L)'
;MEQYMKPRALQEVALPHTIRDAMAWTKALGERYLWVNCLCVIQDVDANAMNHVLKAMGHIYATAELTIVAANGDHANSGLPGFGQLSKMDIKGPIKDTWSKYVDLIWPHNSTWNSRGWTFQEALYSRRLLLFPSESQIIWLCAQTVRHATYLKELNFGGPENVGWYRSMGLPISIKSMSSDLVPLKDWAAVVDSYTKRHLSFEEDFERAFAGARYGFGPKFPGNVVHGFPQFFFDICMLWLPHLQNTTRRTNHPTWSWTGWTGDSICETSWMPYLYFRKWVLEDGQEPSPPEPIVRLTAKARYTLEGSGFGAEEWFNGFYKYQEYRYDELMEPPKSWQRHGKGKDQFFTRLEDKDGNNKYPWPLPDINQYPGTSSDVTFTALRCETQVATLDAVDTSGGYALDLMCNGELVGSMKPDLMSVYHEQLDSQSVSCDVIVISHGHVERPEYVRSTLYLSRLLACAGIKDIRGGRYRYGEYHDYYNVLWVGWENGVAVRRGIGIVLQDAWDSLETKTISFILG
;
A
#
# COMPACT_ATOMS: atom_id res chain seq x y z
N MET A 1 -1.52 13.84 -35.38
CA MET A 1 -2.75 13.82 -34.54
C MET A 1 -3.81 14.84 -34.95
N GLU A 2 -3.47 15.95 -35.64
CA GLU A 2 -4.46 16.93 -36.15
C GLU A 2 -5.59 16.33 -36.99
N GLN A 3 -5.32 15.22 -37.70
CA GLN A 3 -6.33 14.48 -38.46
C GLN A 3 -7.53 14.05 -37.60
N TYR A 4 -7.30 13.67 -36.33
CA TYR A 4 -8.36 13.21 -35.41
C TYR A 4 -9.20 14.34 -34.81
N MET A 5 -8.76 15.60 -34.96
CA MET A 5 -9.48 16.77 -34.45
C MET A 5 -10.58 17.27 -35.40
N LYS A 6 -10.67 16.73 -36.61
CA LYS A 6 -11.70 17.11 -37.59
C LYS A 6 -13.01 16.32 -37.37
N PRO A 7 -14.18 16.95 -37.56
CA PRO A 7 -15.45 16.20 -37.56
C PRO A 7 -15.39 15.02 -38.52
N ARG A 8 -15.90 13.85 -38.08
CA ARG A 8 -15.92 12.59 -38.83
C ARG A 8 -14.56 11.92 -39.09
N ALA A 9 -13.47 12.41 -38.52
CA ALA A 9 -12.13 11.83 -38.71
C ALA A 9 -12.01 10.32 -38.43
N LEU A 10 -12.82 9.79 -37.50
CA LEU A 10 -12.82 8.37 -37.17
C LEU A 10 -13.53 7.48 -38.22
N GLN A 11 -14.24 8.04 -39.20
CA GLN A 11 -14.91 7.26 -40.25
C GLN A 11 -13.92 6.65 -41.25
N GLU A 12 -12.74 7.26 -41.39
CA GLU A 12 -11.70 6.84 -42.33
C GLU A 12 -10.62 5.97 -41.68
N VAL A 13 -10.78 5.63 -40.40
CA VAL A 13 -9.76 4.94 -39.59
C VAL A 13 -10.28 3.60 -39.11
N ALA A 14 -9.47 2.56 -39.33
CA ALA A 14 -9.75 1.22 -38.81
C ALA A 14 -9.57 1.20 -37.29
N LEU A 15 -10.66 1.43 -36.55
CA LEU A 15 -10.64 1.37 -35.10
C LEU A 15 -10.58 -0.08 -34.59
N PRO A 16 -9.75 -0.37 -33.58
CA PRO A 16 -9.75 -1.65 -32.89
C PRO A 16 -11.12 -2.06 -32.37
N HIS A 17 -11.40 -3.36 -32.35
CA HIS A 17 -12.73 -3.90 -31.98
C HIS A 17 -13.20 -3.38 -30.61
N THR A 18 -12.32 -3.39 -29.60
CA THR A 18 -12.66 -2.92 -28.26
C THR A 18 -13.11 -1.45 -28.24
N ILE A 19 -12.51 -0.58 -29.07
CA ILE A 19 -12.92 0.83 -29.16
C ILE A 19 -14.29 0.94 -29.83
N ARG A 20 -14.55 0.18 -30.90
CA ARG A 20 -15.86 0.19 -31.58
C ARG A 20 -16.97 -0.31 -30.67
N ASP A 21 -16.73 -1.37 -29.92
CA ASP A 21 -17.70 -1.90 -28.97
C ASP A 21 -17.92 -0.93 -27.80
N ALA A 22 -16.86 -0.25 -27.33
CA ALA A 22 -16.98 0.81 -26.32
C ALA A 22 -17.82 1.99 -26.83
N MET A 23 -17.69 2.39 -28.10
CA MET A 23 -18.57 3.41 -28.71
C MET A 23 -20.04 2.96 -28.75
N ALA A 24 -20.29 1.68 -29.06
CA ALA A 24 -21.63 1.11 -29.03
C ALA A 24 -22.22 1.10 -27.60
N TRP A 25 -21.44 0.66 -26.61
CA TRP A 25 -21.81 0.72 -25.19
C TRP A 25 -22.09 2.15 -24.73
N THR A 26 -21.23 3.11 -25.09
CA THR A 26 -21.41 4.53 -24.76
C THR A 26 -22.77 5.03 -25.25
N LYS A 27 -23.09 4.76 -26.53
CA LYS A 27 -24.38 5.13 -27.11
C LYS A 27 -25.56 4.42 -26.42
N ALA A 28 -25.42 3.14 -26.10
CA ALA A 28 -26.47 2.35 -25.45
C ALA A 28 -26.73 2.78 -24.00
N LEU A 29 -25.70 3.28 -23.31
CA LEU A 29 -25.80 3.88 -21.98
C LEU A 29 -26.43 5.29 -22.00
N GLY A 30 -26.71 5.84 -23.19
CA GLY A 30 -27.26 7.19 -23.36
C GLY A 30 -26.22 8.30 -23.31
N GLU A 31 -24.93 7.95 -23.28
CA GLU A 31 -23.84 8.91 -23.24
C GLU A 31 -23.43 9.37 -24.64
N ARG A 32 -22.95 10.61 -24.74
CA ARG A 32 -22.54 11.22 -26.02
C ARG A 32 -21.03 11.15 -26.26
N TYR A 33 -20.23 11.17 -25.20
CA TYR A 33 -18.79 11.32 -25.28
C TYR A 33 -18.09 10.08 -24.72
N LEU A 34 -17.07 9.62 -25.45
CA LEU A 34 -16.16 8.55 -25.02
C LEU A 34 -14.75 9.10 -25.09
N TRP A 35 -14.02 8.95 -23.99
CA TRP A 35 -12.60 9.28 -23.92
C TRP A 35 -11.78 7.98 -23.98
N VAL A 36 -10.76 7.94 -24.84
CA VAL A 36 -9.89 6.78 -25.04
C VAL A 36 -8.44 7.24 -25.09
N ASN A 37 -7.58 6.72 -24.20
CA ASN A 37 -6.21 7.23 -24.01
C ASN A 37 -5.44 7.34 -25.33
N CYS A 38 -5.46 6.30 -26.17
CA CYS A 38 -4.71 6.28 -27.43
C CYS A 38 -5.24 7.24 -28.51
N LEU A 39 -6.44 7.79 -28.35
CA LEU A 39 -7.03 8.77 -29.27
C LEU A 39 -7.00 10.19 -28.71
N CYS A 40 -7.08 10.32 -27.38
CA CYS A 40 -7.27 11.61 -26.71
C CYS A 40 -6.02 12.14 -26.02
N VAL A 41 -4.99 11.32 -25.80
CA VAL A 41 -3.70 11.75 -25.23
C VAL A 41 -2.71 12.01 -26.35
N ILE A 42 -2.24 13.25 -26.45
CA ILE A 42 -1.16 13.62 -27.36
C ILE A 42 0.16 13.18 -26.72
N GLN A 43 0.77 12.12 -27.25
CA GLN A 43 2.01 11.55 -26.71
C GLN A 43 3.27 12.33 -27.12
N ASP A 44 3.26 12.93 -28.31
CA ASP A 44 4.40 13.67 -28.87
C ASP A 44 4.43 15.13 -28.38
N VAL A 45 4.50 15.32 -27.07
CA VAL A 45 4.56 16.65 -26.42
C VAL A 45 5.80 16.76 -25.55
N ASP A 46 6.22 18.00 -25.24
CA ASP A 46 7.33 18.23 -24.33
C ASP A 46 7.03 17.74 -22.90
N ALA A 47 8.08 17.64 -22.07
CA ALA A 47 7.98 17.12 -20.71
C ALA A 47 7.00 17.91 -19.82
N ASN A 48 6.86 19.23 -20.00
CA ASN A 48 5.95 20.04 -19.21
C ASN A 48 4.50 19.77 -19.61
N ALA A 49 4.22 19.70 -20.91
CA ALA A 49 2.92 19.32 -21.43
C ALA A 49 2.54 17.88 -21.00
N MET A 50 3.48 16.93 -21.06
CA MET A 50 3.26 15.57 -20.56
C MET A 50 2.93 15.56 -19.07
N ASN A 51 3.65 16.34 -18.25
CA ASN A 51 3.36 16.47 -16.82
C ASN A 51 1.94 17.01 -16.56
N HIS A 52 1.45 17.94 -17.37
CA HIS A 52 0.06 18.41 -17.27
C HIS A 52 -0.94 17.28 -17.57
N VAL A 53 -0.68 16.47 -18.60
CA VAL A 53 -1.52 15.30 -18.91
C VAL A 53 -1.51 14.31 -17.75
N LEU A 54 -0.33 13.95 -17.22
CA LEU A 54 -0.20 13.02 -16.10
C LEU A 54 -0.92 13.51 -14.85
N LYS A 55 -0.86 14.81 -14.55
CA LYS A 55 -1.63 15.43 -13.45
C LYS A 55 -3.13 15.42 -13.71
N ALA A 56 -3.57 15.52 -14.97
CA ALA A 56 -4.98 15.51 -15.35
C ALA A 56 -5.60 14.11 -15.37
N MET A 57 -4.81 13.04 -15.56
CA MET A 57 -5.29 11.65 -15.67
C MET A 57 -6.23 11.25 -14.53
N GLY A 58 -5.86 11.55 -13.28
CA GLY A 58 -6.71 11.27 -12.13
C GLY A 58 -8.03 12.03 -12.17
N HIS A 59 -8.01 13.29 -12.62
CA HIS A 59 -9.23 14.10 -12.74
C HIS A 59 -10.17 13.60 -13.85
N ILE A 60 -9.62 13.15 -14.99
CA ILE A 60 -10.38 12.58 -16.09
C ILE A 60 -11.20 11.37 -15.61
N TYR A 61 -10.56 10.41 -14.95
CA TYR A 61 -11.28 9.24 -14.42
C TYR A 61 -12.20 9.58 -13.24
N ALA A 62 -11.82 10.53 -12.37
CA ALA A 62 -12.66 10.95 -11.24
C ALA A 62 -13.95 11.66 -11.68
N THR A 63 -13.90 12.37 -12.80
CA THR A 63 -15.06 13.10 -13.36
C THR A 63 -15.80 12.34 -14.45
N ALA A 64 -15.23 11.26 -15.00
CA ALA A 64 -15.95 10.36 -15.90
C ALA A 64 -17.23 9.85 -15.23
N GLU A 65 -18.31 9.71 -16.01
CA GLU A 65 -19.56 9.17 -15.48
C GLU A 65 -19.42 7.69 -15.13
N LEU A 66 -18.66 6.97 -15.96
CA LEU A 66 -18.35 5.55 -15.87
C LEU A 66 -17.07 5.26 -16.67
N THR A 67 -16.26 4.32 -16.19
CA THR A 67 -15.12 3.79 -16.95
C THR A 67 -15.43 2.36 -17.41
N ILE A 68 -15.29 2.12 -18.72
CA ILE A 68 -15.46 0.80 -19.35
C ILE A 68 -14.13 0.06 -19.32
N VAL A 69 -14.11 -1.14 -18.74
CA VAL A 69 -12.89 -1.94 -18.57
C VAL A 69 -12.99 -3.25 -19.34
N ALA A 70 -12.15 -3.39 -20.36
CA ALA A 70 -11.97 -4.62 -21.13
C ALA A 70 -11.04 -5.60 -20.40
N ALA A 71 -11.56 -6.37 -19.45
CA ALA A 71 -10.75 -7.30 -18.64
C ALA A 71 -10.60 -8.71 -19.26
N ASN A 72 -11.41 -9.06 -20.26
CA ASN A 72 -11.35 -10.33 -21.01
C ASN A 72 -10.24 -10.38 -22.07
N GLY A 73 -9.70 -9.22 -22.46
CA GLY A 73 -8.79 -9.09 -23.60
C GLY A 73 -7.34 -8.86 -23.22
N ASP A 74 -6.43 -9.42 -24.00
CA ASP A 74 -4.99 -9.16 -23.96
C ASP A 74 -4.55 -8.06 -24.95
N HIS A 75 -5.41 -7.67 -25.90
CA HIS A 75 -5.10 -6.67 -26.91
C HIS A 75 -6.31 -5.82 -27.33
N ALA A 76 -6.08 -4.72 -28.05
CA ALA A 76 -7.13 -3.76 -28.44
C ALA A 76 -8.21 -4.32 -29.40
N ASN A 77 -7.99 -5.50 -29.98
CA ASN A 77 -8.93 -6.17 -30.89
C ASN A 77 -9.73 -7.31 -30.24
N SER A 78 -9.64 -7.51 -28.92
CA SER A 78 -10.37 -8.60 -28.24
C SER A 78 -11.88 -8.35 -28.22
N GLY A 79 -12.31 -7.09 -28.33
CA GLY A 79 -13.72 -6.71 -28.31
C GLY A 79 -14.32 -6.67 -26.89
N LEU A 80 -15.60 -6.30 -26.80
CA LEU A 80 -16.41 -6.35 -25.59
C LEU A 80 -17.70 -7.15 -25.86
N PRO A 81 -18.15 -8.00 -24.92
CA PRO A 81 -19.39 -8.74 -25.09
C PRO A 81 -20.62 -7.83 -25.04
N GLY A 82 -21.75 -8.33 -25.55
CA GLY A 82 -23.04 -7.64 -25.57
C GLY A 82 -23.39 -6.93 -26.89
N PHE A 83 -22.42 -6.74 -27.79
CA PHE A 83 -22.65 -6.27 -29.16
C PHE A 83 -21.96 -7.23 -30.16
N GLY A 84 -22.57 -7.47 -31.32
CA GLY A 84 -21.99 -8.34 -32.36
C GLY A 84 -22.04 -9.85 -32.05
N GLN A 85 -21.00 -10.61 -32.41
CA GLN A 85 -20.94 -12.08 -32.30
C GLN A 85 -20.71 -12.60 -30.85
N LEU A 86 -20.31 -11.74 -29.91
CA LEU A 86 -20.01 -12.05 -28.50
C LEU A 86 -21.26 -11.84 -27.61
N SER A 87 -22.41 -12.37 -28.03
CA SER A 87 -23.73 -12.06 -27.45
C SER A 87 -24.26 -13.09 -26.44
N LYS A 88 -23.47 -14.12 -26.07
CA LYS A 88 -23.96 -15.18 -25.16
C LYS A 88 -23.61 -14.84 -23.71
N MET A 89 -24.55 -14.17 -23.02
CA MET A 89 -24.54 -14.11 -21.56
C MET A 89 -25.17 -15.39 -21.01
N ASP A 90 -24.38 -16.17 -20.26
CA ASP A 90 -24.85 -17.38 -19.61
C ASP A 90 -25.37 -17.04 -18.20
N ILE A 91 -26.66 -16.72 -18.07
CA ILE A 91 -27.25 -16.31 -16.78
C ILE A 91 -27.22 -17.49 -15.82
N LYS A 92 -26.52 -17.31 -14.69
CA LYS A 92 -26.38 -18.32 -13.63
C LYS A 92 -27.25 -17.97 -12.44
N GLY A 93 -27.73 -18.99 -11.72
CA GLY A 93 -28.50 -18.82 -10.49
C GLY A 93 -27.70 -18.18 -9.34
N PRO A 94 -28.35 -17.80 -8.22
CA PRO A 94 -27.69 -17.15 -7.10
C PRO A 94 -26.59 -18.03 -6.50
N ILE A 95 -25.40 -17.46 -6.29
CA ILE A 95 -24.26 -18.15 -5.70
C ILE A 95 -24.54 -18.43 -4.20
N LYS A 96 -24.41 -19.70 -3.76
CA LYS A 96 -24.65 -20.14 -2.37
C LYS A 96 -23.38 -20.18 -1.50
N ASP A 97 -22.40 -19.31 -1.75
CA ASP A 97 -21.03 -19.43 -1.19
C ASP A 97 -20.63 -18.27 -0.26
N THR A 98 -19.50 -18.43 0.44
CA THR A 98 -18.92 -17.45 1.38
C THR A 98 -18.43 -16.16 0.69
N TRP A 99 -18.44 -15.04 1.42
CA TRP A 99 -18.00 -13.71 0.94
C TRP A 99 -16.61 -13.69 0.28
N SER A 100 -15.68 -14.56 0.70
CA SER A 100 -14.32 -14.62 0.15
C SER A 100 -14.28 -15.05 -1.32
N LYS A 101 -14.99 -16.13 -1.66
CA LYS A 101 -15.12 -16.59 -3.05
C LYS A 101 -15.84 -15.56 -3.94
N TYR A 102 -16.75 -14.78 -3.35
CA TYR A 102 -17.45 -13.73 -4.08
C TYR A 102 -16.54 -12.59 -4.50
N VAL A 103 -15.54 -12.22 -3.69
CA VAL A 103 -14.63 -11.13 -4.06
C VAL A 103 -13.71 -11.53 -5.20
N ASP A 104 -13.22 -12.77 -5.21
CA ASP A 104 -12.44 -13.33 -6.32
C ASP A 104 -13.24 -13.38 -7.64
N LEU A 105 -14.58 -13.45 -7.55
CA LEU A 105 -15.49 -13.40 -8.68
C LEU A 105 -15.78 -11.96 -9.18
N ILE A 106 -15.53 -10.94 -8.37
CA ILE A 106 -15.87 -9.54 -8.68
C ILE A 106 -14.70 -8.83 -9.37
N TRP A 107 -13.48 -9.08 -8.89
CA TRP A 107 -12.31 -8.38 -9.39
C TRP A 107 -11.57 -9.23 -10.43
N PRO A 108 -11.18 -8.68 -11.60
CA PRO A 108 -10.50 -9.45 -12.63
C PRO A 108 -9.00 -9.61 -12.33
N HIS A 109 -8.67 -10.30 -11.24
CA HIS A 109 -7.30 -10.45 -10.72
C HIS A 109 -6.26 -10.82 -11.79
N ASN A 110 -6.62 -11.81 -12.61
CA ASN A 110 -5.75 -12.41 -13.61
C ASN A 110 -5.83 -11.73 -14.98
N SER A 111 -6.52 -10.60 -15.10
CA SER A 111 -6.62 -9.89 -16.37
C SER A 111 -5.36 -9.10 -16.69
N THR A 112 -5.06 -9.00 -17.99
CA THR A 112 -4.03 -8.08 -18.51
C THR A 112 -4.30 -6.63 -18.10
N TRP A 113 -5.57 -6.24 -17.97
CA TRP A 113 -5.91 -4.92 -17.45
C TRP A 113 -5.43 -4.74 -16.00
N ASN A 114 -5.69 -5.70 -15.11
CA ASN A 114 -5.31 -5.58 -13.70
C ASN A 114 -3.79 -5.68 -13.49
N SER A 115 -3.08 -6.37 -14.38
CA SER A 115 -1.62 -6.53 -14.27
C SER A 115 -0.82 -5.38 -14.85
N ARG A 116 -1.40 -4.45 -15.63
CA ARG A 116 -0.67 -3.33 -16.25
C ARG A 116 -0.52 -2.13 -15.32
N GLY A 117 0.67 -1.53 -15.28
CA GLY A 117 0.96 -0.38 -14.40
C GLY A 117 0.15 0.87 -14.73
N TRP A 118 0.05 1.22 -16.03
CA TRP A 118 -0.68 2.42 -16.48
C TRP A 118 -2.19 2.37 -16.23
N THR A 119 -2.79 1.18 -16.13
CA THR A 119 -4.24 1.03 -15.84
C THR A 119 -4.55 1.21 -14.36
N PHE A 120 -3.54 1.35 -13.51
CA PHE A 120 -3.71 1.57 -12.06
C PHE A 120 -4.58 2.80 -11.77
N GLN A 121 -4.31 3.90 -12.46
CA GLN A 121 -5.06 5.15 -12.26
C GLN A 121 -6.52 5.02 -12.73
N GLU A 122 -6.81 4.15 -13.70
CA GLU A 122 -8.18 3.87 -14.15
C GLU A 122 -9.02 3.32 -13.01
N ALA A 123 -8.49 2.31 -12.32
CA ALA A 123 -9.15 1.71 -11.17
C ALA A 123 -9.21 2.67 -9.98
N LEU A 124 -8.09 3.35 -9.68
CA LEU A 124 -7.94 4.20 -8.51
C LEU A 124 -8.89 5.41 -8.50
N TYR A 125 -9.14 6.01 -9.68
CA TYR A 125 -9.88 7.27 -9.79
C TYR A 125 -11.29 7.13 -10.35
N SER A 126 -11.67 5.99 -10.95
CA SER A 126 -13.02 5.85 -11.52
C SER A 126 -14.08 5.67 -10.44
N ARG A 127 -15.09 6.56 -10.39
CA ARG A 127 -16.23 6.45 -9.43
C ARG A 127 -17.06 5.19 -9.64
N ARG A 128 -17.07 4.71 -10.87
CA ARG A 128 -17.84 3.55 -11.33
C ARG A 128 -17.03 2.83 -12.39
N LEU A 129 -17.01 1.50 -12.32
CA LEU A 129 -16.39 0.62 -13.28
C LEU A 129 -17.45 -0.30 -13.87
N LEU A 130 -17.48 -0.39 -15.20
CA LEU A 130 -18.19 -1.43 -15.92
C LEU A 130 -17.16 -2.41 -16.47
N LEU A 131 -16.99 -3.52 -15.75
CA LEU A 131 -15.98 -4.53 -16.01
C LEU A 131 -16.53 -5.61 -16.92
N PHE A 132 -15.73 -5.99 -17.91
CA PHE A 132 -15.98 -7.11 -18.81
C PHE A 132 -14.90 -8.18 -18.60
N PRO A 133 -14.98 -9.00 -17.54
CA PRO A 133 -13.93 -9.95 -17.16
C PRO A 133 -13.85 -11.20 -18.04
N SER A 134 -14.94 -11.55 -18.74
CA SER A 134 -14.97 -12.66 -19.70
C SER A 134 -16.03 -12.40 -20.77
N GLU A 135 -16.11 -13.26 -21.80
CA GLU A 135 -17.10 -13.16 -22.89
C GLU A 135 -18.56 -13.26 -22.42
N SER A 136 -18.83 -13.70 -21.19
CA SER A 136 -20.18 -13.97 -20.67
C SER A 136 -20.52 -13.19 -19.39
N GLN A 137 -19.65 -12.29 -18.96
CA GLN A 137 -19.78 -11.58 -17.69
C GLN A 137 -19.67 -10.07 -17.86
N ILE A 138 -20.54 -9.37 -17.13
CA ILE A 138 -20.53 -7.92 -16.98
C ILE A 138 -20.73 -7.62 -15.50
N ILE A 139 -19.83 -6.82 -14.94
CA ILE A 139 -19.85 -6.45 -13.52
C ILE A 139 -19.86 -4.92 -13.43
N TRP A 140 -20.86 -4.41 -12.73
CA TRP A 140 -20.90 -3.04 -12.29
C TRP A 140 -20.31 -2.93 -10.89
N LEU A 141 -19.43 -1.97 -10.70
CA LEU A 141 -18.78 -1.71 -9.42
C LEU A 141 -18.76 -0.20 -9.14
N CYS A 142 -19.21 0.20 -7.95
CA CYS A 142 -19.06 1.56 -7.45
C CYS A 142 -18.71 1.54 -5.95
N ALA A 143 -18.56 2.73 -5.35
CA ALA A 143 -18.25 2.85 -3.92
C ALA A 143 -19.33 2.29 -2.96
N GLN A 144 -20.53 1.97 -3.46
CA GLN A 144 -21.67 1.54 -2.64
C GLN A 144 -22.11 0.10 -2.91
N THR A 145 -22.02 -0.35 -4.17
CA THR A 145 -22.57 -1.63 -4.59
C THR A 145 -21.72 -2.31 -5.64
N VAL A 146 -21.84 -3.65 -5.67
CA VAL A 146 -21.45 -4.48 -6.81
C VAL A 146 -22.71 -5.12 -7.37
N ARG A 147 -22.86 -5.08 -8.69
CA ARG A 147 -23.92 -5.79 -9.39
C ARG A 147 -23.33 -6.67 -10.48
N HIS A 148 -23.70 -7.93 -10.47
CA HIS A 148 -23.24 -8.88 -11.48
C HIS A 148 -24.39 -9.23 -12.43
N ALA A 149 -24.25 -8.89 -13.71
CA ALA A 149 -25.31 -9.13 -14.69
C ALA A 149 -25.63 -10.62 -14.83
N THR A 150 -24.61 -11.48 -14.76
CA THR A 150 -24.72 -12.94 -14.87
C THR A 150 -25.37 -13.64 -13.66
N TYR A 151 -25.11 -13.19 -12.42
CA TYR A 151 -25.58 -13.89 -11.21
C TYR A 151 -26.81 -13.24 -10.55
N LEU A 152 -27.34 -12.15 -11.13
CA LEU A 152 -28.53 -11.41 -10.67
C LEU A 152 -28.54 -11.12 -9.16
N LYS A 153 -27.36 -10.90 -8.57
CA LYS A 153 -27.20 -10.55 -7.16
C LYS A 153 -26.59 -9.15 -7.04
N GLU A 154 -27.22 -8.34 -6.21
CA GLU A 154 -26.67 -7.08 -5.74
C GLU A 154 -26.02 -7.30 -4.38
N LEU A 155 -24.75 -6.91 -4.26
CA LEU A 155 -24.06 -6.84 -2.99
C LEU A 155 -24.00 -5.38 -2.60
N ASN A 156 -24.82 -5.02 -1.61
CA ASN A 156 -24.73 -3.74 -0.95
C ASN A 156 -23.58 -3.81 0.04
N PHE A 157 -22.63 -2.89 -0.10
CA PHE A 157 -21.54 -2.80 0.86
C PHE A 157 -21.99 -2.29 2.22
N GLY A 158 -23.23 -1.78 2.36
CA GLY A 158 -23.77 -1.34 3.65
C GLY A 158 -22.96 -0.21 4.32
N GLY A 159 -22.20 0.56 3.52
CA GLY A 159 -21.25 1.57 4.00
C GLY A 159 -19.77 1.14 3.81
N PRO A 160 -18.82 2.08 3.64
CA PRO A 160 -17.40 1.77 3.42
C PRO A 160 -16.74 0.98 4.56
N GLU A 161 -17.33 1.02 5.75
CA GLU A 161 -16.89 0.29 6.94
C GLU A 161 -17.15 -1.22 6.85
N ASN A 162 -18.15 -1.69 6.10
CA ASN A 162 -18.51 -3.11 6.05
C ASN A 162 -17.73 -3.91 4.98
N VAL A 163 -16.87 -3.25 4.21
CA VAL A 163 -16.01 -3.86 3.17
C VAL A 163 -14.66 -4.35 3.75
N GLY A 164 -14.69 -4.90 4.97
CA GLY A 164 -13.49 -5.31 5.70
C GLY A 164 -12.59 -6.24 4.88
N TRP A 165 -11.28 -5.99 4.92
CA TRP A 165 -10.18 -6.83 4.42
C TRP A 165 -10.03 -7.04 2.91
N TYR A 166 -11.05 -6.80 2.09
CA TYR A 166 -10.91 -6.88 0.63
C TYR A 166 -10.34 -5.61 -0.03
N ARG A 167 -9.72 -4.75 0.79
CA ARG A 167 -9.17 -3.44 0.41
C ARG A 167 -7.74 -3.57 -0.11
N SER A 168 -7.53 -4.19 -1.27
CA SER A 168 -6.22 -4.08 -1.95
C SER A 168 -6.30 -4.09 -3.48
N MET A 169 -7.49 -3.86 -4.05
CA MET A 169 -7.69 -4.10 -5.48
C MET A 169 -8.59 -3.06 -6.13
N GLY A 170 -8.04 -1.87 -6.40
CA GLY A 170 -8.59 -0.94 -7.40
C GLY A 170 -10.08 -0.60 -7.30
N LEU A 171 -10.75 -0.85 -6.17
CA LEU A 171 -12.18 -0.58 -6.04
C LEU A 171 -12.36 0.95 -5.98
N PRO A 172 -13.41 1.51 -6.61
CA PRO A 172 -13.79 2.94 -6.57
C PRO A 172 -13.94 3.56 -5.16
N ILE A 173 -13.81 2.74 -4.10
CA ILE A 173 -13.78 3.14 -2.70
C ILE A 173 -12.60 4.08 -2.40
N SER A 174 -11.48 3.96 -3.13
CA SER A 174 -10.33 4.87 -3.04
C SER A 174 -10.73 6.34 -3.23
N ILE A 175 -11.75 6.64 -4.03
CA ILE A 175 -12.25 8.01 -4.23
C ILE A 175 -12.93 8.55 -2.98
N LYS A 176 -13.60 7.70 -2.19
CA LYS A 176 -14.16 8.14 -0.91
C LYS A 176 -13.03 8.49 0.06
N SER A 177 -11.95 7.72 0.08
CA SER A 177 -10.74 8.09 0.84
C SER A 177 -10.12 9.39 0.31
N MET A 178 -10.17 9.64 -1.01
CA MET A 178 -9.75 10.92 -1.59
C MET A 178 -10.70 12.09 -1.34
N SER A 179 -11.95 11.87 -0.93
CA SER A 179 -12.85 12.96 -0.50
C SER A 179 -12.61 13.41 0.94
N SER A 180 -11.89 12.61 1.74
CA SER A 180 -11.46 13.01 3.08
C SER A 180 -10.21 13.87 3.00
N ASP A 181 -10.14 14.93 3.81
CA ASP A 181 -8.92 15.73 3.98
C ASP A 181 -7.81 14.96 4.71
N LEU A 182 -8.17 13.84 5.35
CA LEU A 182 -7.24 13.00 6.07
C LEU A 182 -7.39 11.54 5.63
N VAL A 183 -6.31 10.97 5.11
CA VAL A 183 -6.29 9.59 4.63
C VAL A 183 -5.66 8.67 5.69
N PRO A 184 -6.35 7.59 6.11
CA PRO A 184 -5.73 6.56 6.94
C PRO A 184 -4.53 5.92 6.22
N LEU A 185 -3.40 5.73 6.90
CA LEU A 185 -2.19 5.15 6.29
C LEU A 185 -2.45 3.74 5.68
N LYS A 186 -3.38 2.97 6.23
CA LYS A 186 -3.82 1.68 5.64
C LYS A 186 -4.35 1.80 4.21
N ASP A 187 -5.04 2.89 3.88
CA ASP A 187 -5.59 3.10 2.54
C ASP A 187 -4.45 3.42 1.56
N TRP A 188 -3.42 4.15 2.01
CA TRP A 188 -2.19 4.33 1.23
C TRP A 188 -1.42 3.03 1.05
N ALA A 189 -1.32 2.20 2.09
CA ALA A 189 -0.71 0.88 2.01
C ALA A 189 -1.37 0.01 0.92
N ALA A 190 -2.69 0.02 0.85
CA ALA A 190 -3.45 -0.67 -0.19
C ALA A 190 -3.18 -0.12 -1.61
N VAL A 191 -3.03 1.20 -1.75
CA VAL A 191 -2.64 1.86 -3.01
C VAL A 191 -1.26 1.38 -3.46
N VAL A 192 -0.28 1.33 -2.54
CA VAL A 192 1.08 0.85 -2.81
C VAL A 192 1.07 -0.64 -3.19
N ASP A 193 0.42 -1.49 -2.40
CA ASP A 193 0.36 -2.93 -2.65
C ASP A 193 -0.36 -3.25 -3.97
N SER A 194 -1.38 -2.48 -4.35
CA SER A 194 -2.08 -2.65 -5.62
C SER A 194 -1.28 -2.18 -6.83
N TYR A 195 -0.41 -1.18 -6.64
CA TYR A 195 0.43 -0.64 -7.70
C TYR A 195 1.67 -1.51 -7.95
N THR A 196 2.38 -1.90 -6.89
CA THR A 196 3.64 -2.66 -6.96
C THR A 196 3.46 -4.07 -7.55
N LYS A 197 2.24 -4.62 -7.50
CA LYS A 197 1.84 -5.88 -8.18
C LYS A 197 1.74 -5.81 -9.70
N ARG A 198 1.90 -4.61 -10.27
CA ARG A 198 1.67 -4.37 -11.69
C ARG A 198 2.98 -4.34 -12.47
N HIS A 199 2.89 -4.80 -13.70
CA HIS A 199 3.96 -4.84 -14.68
C HIS A 199 3.94 -3.58 -15.53
N LEU A 200 5.12 -3.02 -15.74
CA LEU A 200 5.35 -1.94 -16.68
C LEU A 200 6.02 -2.49 -17.94
N SER A 201 5.67 -1.95 -19.09
CA SER A 201 6.39 -2.26 -20.33
C SER A 201 7.79 -1.66 -20.33
N PHE A 202 7.95 -0.51 -19.65
CA PHE A 202 9.19 0.22 -19.46
C PHE A 202 9.27 0.63 -18.00
N GLU A 203 10.31 0.22 -17.28
CA GLU A 203 10.44 0.51 -15.85
C GLU A 203 10.61 2.01 -15.56
N GLU A 204 11.08 2.78 -16.54
CA GLU A 204 11.20 4.24 -16.48
C GLU A 204 9.84 4.94 -16.29
N ASP A 205 8.74 4.26 -16.64
CA ASP A 205 7.38 4.78 -16.47
C ASP A 205 6.85 4.65 -15.04
N PHE A 206 7.59 4.03 -14.12
CA PHE A 206 7.11 3.75 -12.76
C PHE A 206 6.56 5.00 -12.05
N GLU A 207 7.38 6.04 -11.90
CA GLU A 207 6.95 7.28 -11.25
C GLU A 207 5.81 7.96 -12.01
N ARG A 208 5.77 7.86 -13.35
CA ARG A 208 4.73 8.48 -14.18
C ARG A 208 3.39 7.76 -14.04
N ALA A 209 3.41 6.43 -14.03
CA ALA A 209 2.23 5.59 -13.85
C ALA A 209 1.67 5.71 -12.42
N PHE A 210 2.52 6.01 -11.43
CA PHE A 210 2.09 6.26 -10.05
C PHE A 210 1.76 7.74 -9.74
N ALA A 211 2.14 8.66 -10.62
CA ALA A 211 2.06 10.11 -10.39
C ALA A 211 0.68 10.58 -9.91
N GLY A 212 -0.40 10.04 -10.49
CA GLY A 212 -1.76 10.34 -10.07
C GLY A 212 -1.94 10.13 -8.56
N ALA A 213 -1.65 8.92 -8.07
CA ALA A 213 -1.76 8.58 -6.65
C ALA A 213 -0.89 9.49 -5.77
N ARG A 214 0.36 9.74 -6.17
CA ARG A 214 1.25 10.66 -5.45
C ARG A 214 0.66 12.06 -5.32
N TYR A 215 0.13 12.64 -6.39
CA TYR A 215 -0.46 13.99 -6.36
C TYR A 215 -1.83 14.04 -5.67
N GLY A 216 -2.62 12.97 -5.75
CA GLY A 216 -3.95 12.91 -5.11
C GLY A 216 -3.91 12.63 -3.61
N PHE A 217 -2.97 11.80 -3.16
CA PHE A 217 -2.84 11.37 -1.76
C PHE A 217 -1.76 12.12 -1.00
N GLY A 218 -0.67 12.51 -1.65
CA GLY A 218 0.47 13.15 -1.01
C GLY A 218 0.09 14.35 -0.13
N PRO A 219 -0.60 15.36 -0.68
CA PRO A 219 -1.06 16.52 0.09
C PRO A 219 -2.10 16.23 1.19
N LYS A 220 -2.55 14.98 1.35
CA LYS A 220 -3.45 14.51 2.41
C LYS A 220 -2.72 13.85 3.59
N PHE A 221 -1.39 13.75 3.50
CA PHE A 221 -0.53 13.35 4.61
C PHE A 221 0.23 14.56 5.17
N PRO A 222 0.32 14.74 6.50
CA PRO A 222 1.17 15.75 7.11
C PRO A 222 2.63 15.55 6.66
N GLY A 223 3.29 16.60 6.18
CA GLY A 223 4.63 16.49 5.59
C GLY A 223 4.67 15.91 4.17
N ASN A 224 3.53 15.57 3.55
CA ASN A 224 3.44 14.98 2.20
C ASN A 224 4.16 13.62 2.08
N VAL A 225 4.26 13.09 0.86
CA VAL A 225 4.86 11.80 0.53
C VAL A 225 6.23 12.01 -0.12
N VAL A 226 7.25 11.39 0.44
CA VAL A 226 8.64 11.39 -0.06
C VAL A 226 9.03 9.97 -0.45
N HIS A 227 9.42 9.76 -1.71
CA HIS A 227 9.74 8.43 -2.25
C HIS A 227 8.71 7.35 -1.86
N GLY A 228 7.42 7.66 -1.99
CA GLY A 228 6.34 6.72 -1.68
C GLY A 228 5.97 6.60 -0.19
N PHE A 229 6.68 7.28 0.72
CA PHE A 229 6.43 7.25 2.16
C PHE A 229 5.82 8.57 2.65
N PRO A 230 4.62 8.54 3.26
CA PRO A 230 4.12 9.65 4.06
C PRO A 230 5.13 10.00 5.16
N GLN A 231 5.67 11.23 5.12
CA GLN A 231 6.68 11.64 6.10
C GLN A 231 6.16 11.43 7.51
N PHE A 232 4.96 11.89 7.85
CA PHE A 232 4.43 11.72 9.21
C PHE A 232 4.51 10.29 9.81
N PHE A 233 4.51 9.23 8.98
CA PHE A 233 4.54 7.83 9.40
C PHE A 233 5.83 7.09 8.98
N PHE A 234 6.94 7.80 8.79
CA PHE A 234 8.15 7.29 8.13
C PHE A 234 8.66 5.94 8.67
N ASP A 235 8.84 5.79 9.99
CA ASP A 235 9.35 4.53 10.57
C ASP A 235 8.40 3.37 10.36
N ILE A 236 7.08 3.60 10.38
CA ILE A 236 6.08 2.56 10.06
C ILE A 236 6.22 2.18 8.59
N CYS A 237 6.35 3.17 7.69
CA CYS A 237 6.49 2.92 6.27
C CYS A 237 7.77 2.14 5.93
N MET A 238 8.87 2.34 6.67
CA MET A 238 10.11 1.56 6.57
C MET A 238 9.92 0.06 6.81
N LEU A 239 8.82 -0.36 7.45
CA LEU A 239 8.54 -1.76 7.76
C LEU A 239 7.90 -2.55 6.60
N TRP A 240 7.80 -1.95 5.41
CA TRP A 240 7.35 -2.66 4.21
C TRP A 240 8.19 -3.90 3.95
N LEU A 241 7.55 -4.97 3.47
CA LEU A 241 8.23 -6.23 3.13
C LEU A 241 8.27 -6.44 1.62
N PRO A 242 9.38 -6.96 1.08
CA PRO A 242 9.42 -7.50 -0.27
C PRO A 242 8.51 -8.75 -0.35
N HIS A 243 7.82 -8.98 -1.46
CA HIS A 243 7.25 -10.29 -1.75
C HIS A 243 8.35 -11.25 -2.25
N LEU A 244 8.17 -12.56 -2.05
CA LEU A 244 9.24 -13.57 -2.20
C LEU A 244 9.68 -13.83 -3.66
N GLN A 245 9.19 -13.09 -4.65
CA GLN A 245 9.41 -13.38 -6.07
C GLN A 245 10.13 -12.23 -6.78
N ASN A 246 11.23 -12.56 -7.46
CA ASN A 246 11.93 -11.77 -8.50
C ASN A 246 11.90 -10.24 -8.35
N THR A 247 12.28 -9.73 -7.18
CA THR A 247 12.52 -8.29 -6.98
C THR A 247 13.86 -7.90 -7.61
N THR A 248 13.91 -6.73 -8.25
CA THR A 248 15.14 -6.15 -8.79
C THR A 248 15.27 -4.69 -8.38
N ARG A 249 16.51 -4.21 -8.29
CA ARG A 249 16.82 -2.85 -7.88
C ARG A 249 16.56 -1.85 -9.02
N ARG A 250 15.75 -0.83 -8.77
CA ARG A 250 15.64 0.36 -9.64
C ARG A 250 16.80 1.32 -9.37
N THR A 251 17.37 1.87 -10.44
CA THR A 251 18.40 2.91 -10.36
C THR A 251 17.79 4.25 -9.94
N ASN A 252 18.58 5.13 -9.31
CA ASN A 252 18.19 6.50 -8.93
C ASN A 252 17.00 6.62 -7.95
N HIS A 253 16.67 5.56 -7.25
CA HIS A 253 15.68 5.57 -6.17
C HIS A 253 16.37 5.18 -4.86
N PRO A 254 15.77 5.48 -3.68
CA PRO A 254 16.31 5.05 -2.41
C PRO A 254 16.07 3.56 -2.14
N THR A 255 17.02 2.90 -1.48
CA THR A 255 16.97 1.46 -1.15
C THR A 255 16.05 1.16 0.01
N TRP A 256 15.91 2.12 0.92
CA TRP A 256 15.01 2.03 2.06
C TRP A 256 13.51 2.10 1.70
N SER A 257 13.16 2.55 0.49
CA SER A 257 11.78 2.63 0.01
C SER A 257 11.43 1.54 -0.99
N TRP A 258 10.16 1.08 -0.95
CA TRP A 258 9.54 0.22 -1.96
C TRP A 258 9.65 0.78 -3.37
N THR A 259 9.74 2.10 -3.56
CA THR A 259 9.86 2.70 -4.91
C THR A 259 11.12 2.24 -5.63
N GLY A 260 12.16 1.91 -4.88
CA GLY A 260 13.41 1.44 -5.43
C GLY A 260 13.44 -0.01 -5.87
N TRP A 261 12.34 -0.76 -5.73
CA TRP A 261 12.33 -2.20 -6.00
C TRP A 261 11.20 -2.59 -6.93
N THR A 262 11.48 -3.40 -7.95
CA THR A 262 10.45 -4.05 -8.76
C THR A 262 9.78 -5.17 -7.98
N GLY A 263 8.61 -5.59 -8.44
CA GLY A 263 7.82 -6.64 -7.81
C GLY A 263 6.97 -6.16 -6.64
N ASP A 264 6.19 -7.09 -6.11
CA ASP A 264 5.16 -6.77 -5.12
C ASP A 264 5.79 -6.35 -3.79
N SER A 265 5.27 -5.24 -3.25
CA SER A 265 5.54 -4.84 -1.87
C SER A 265 4.34 -5.21 -0.98
N ILE A 266 4.63 -5.52 0.28
CA ILE A 266 3.63 -5.85 1.29
C ILE A 266 3.68 -4.76 2.36
N CYS A 267 2.81 -3.77 2.23
CA CYS A 267 2.66 -2.61 3.12
C CYS A 267 1.43 -2.76 4.01
N GLU A 268 0.30 -3.23 3.48
CA GLU A 268 -0.98 -3.23 4.21
C GLU A 268 -0.87 -4.09 5.47
N THR A 269 -0.46 -5.35 5.31
CA THR A 269 -0.34 -6.28 6.44
C THR A 269 0.84 -5.96 7.36
N SER A 270 1.88 -5.28 6.86
CA SER A 270 3.06 -4.92 7.65
C SER A 270 2.85 -3.68 8.51
N TRP A 271 2.10 -2.70 8.03
CA TRP A 271 1.85 -1.46 8.77
C TRP A 271 0.63 -1.55 9.70
N MET A 272 -0.34 -2.41 9.38
CA MET A 272 -1.58 -2.57 10.15
C MET A 272 -1.40 -2.72 11.67
N PRO A 273 -0.43 -3.49 12.21
CA PRO A 273 -0.29 -3.67 13.65
C PRO A 273 -0.03 -2.38 14.43
N TYR A 274 0.52 -1.37 13.76
CA TYR A 274 0.92 -0.09 14.35
C TYR A 274 -0.11 1.02 14.14
N LEU A 275 -1.19 0.75 13.40
CA LEU A 275 -2.13 1.78 12.95
C LEU A 275 -3.55 1.53 13.43
N TYR A 276 -4.07 0.34 13.18
CA TYR A 276 -5.51 0.08 13.27
C TYR A 276 -5.77 -1.43 13.18
N PHE A 277 -6.14 -2.05 14.29
CA PHE A 277 -6.79 -3.36 14.28
C PHE A 277 -8.29 -3.18 14.54
N ARG A 278 -9.11 -3.77 13.68
CA ARG A 278 -10.57 -3.90 13.90
C ARG A 278 -10.87 -5.36 14.13
N LYS A 279 -11.51 -5.67 15.24
CA LYS A 279 -12.03 -7.01 15.50
C LYS A 279 -13.01 -7.36 14.37
N TRP A 280 -12.87 -8.57 13.81
CA TRP A 280 -13.77 -9.06 12.75
C TRP A 280 -15.22 -8.83 13.18
N VAL A 281 -15.99 -8.11 12.36
CA VAL A 281 -17.44 -7.99 12.54
C VAL A 281 -18.00 -9.38 12.25
N LEU A 282 -18.21 -10.17 13.31
CA LEU A 282 -18.94 -11.44 13.23
C LEU A 282 -20.42 -11.09 13.11
N GLU A 283 -20.98 -11.38 11.94
CA GLU A 283 -22.37 -11.59 11.48
C GLU A 283 -23.60 -10.88 12.11
N ASP A 284 -23.54 -10.14 13.21
CA ASP A 284 -24.76 -9.70 13.93
C ASP A 284 -24.91 -8.18 14.12
N GLY A 285 -24.61 -7.37 13.10
CA GLY A 285 -25.00 -5.95 13.08
C GLY A 285 -24.48 -5.09 14.24
N GLN A 286 -23.51 -5.57 15.02
CA GLN A 286 -22.92 -4.82 16.12
C GLN A 286 -22.05 -3.68 15.57
N GLU A 287 -22.04 -2.56 16.31
CA GLU A 287 -21.11 -1.49 16.04
C GLU A 287 -19.67 -2.03 16.04
N PRO A 288 -18.83 -1.57 15.12
CA PRO A 288 -17.44 -1.97 15.12
C PRO A 288 -16.72 -1.57 16.40
N SER A 289 -15.87 -2.49 16.88
CA SER A 289 -14.98 -2.20 17.98
C SER A 289 -14.18 -0.93 17.69
N PRO A 290 -13.86 -0.13 18.72
CA PRO A 290 -12.89 0.94 18.59
C PRO A 290 -11.60 0.46 17.90
N PRO A 291 -10.92 1.34 17.17
CA PRO A 291 -9.59 1.07 16.66
C PRO A 291 -8.62 0.80 17.81
N GLU A 292 -7.90 -0.31 17.74
CA GLU A 292 -6.88 -0.64 18.72
C GLU A 292 -5.53 -0.91 18.01
N PRO A 293 -4.44 -0.21 18.35
CA PRO A 293 -3.11 -0.65 17.92
C PRO A 293 -2.75 -1.95 18.63
N ILE A 294 -2.05 -2.84 17.93
CA ILE A 294 -1.51 -4.08 18.52
C ILE A 294 -0.16 -3.80 19.17
N VAL A 295 0.59 -2.86 18.57
CA VAL A 295 1.93 -2.49 19.01
C VAL A 295 2.03 -0.99 19.18
N ARG A 296 2.57 -0.56 20.32
CA ARG A 296 3.04 0.81 20.54
C ARG A 296 4.49 0.94 20.07
N LEU A 297 4.82 2.01 19.35
CA LEU A 297 6.19 2.23 18.89
C LEU A 297 6.86 3.33 19.71
N THR A 298 8.18 3.23 19.87
CA THR A 298 9.04 4.31 20.35
C THR A 298 10.19 4.52 19.36
N ALA A 299 10.51 5.78 19.03
CA ALA A 299 11.57 6.11 18.10
C ALA A 299 12.95 5.66 18.61
N LYS A 300 13.79 5.12 17.72
CA LYS A 300 15.19 4.77 18.03
C LYS A 300 16.20 5.31 17.02
N ALA A 301 15.74 5.70 15.83
CA ALA A 301 16.53 6.42 14.83
C ALA A 301 16.12 7.90 14.73
N ARG A 302 17.07 8.75 14.33
CA ARG A 302 16.83 10.14 13.91
C ARG A 302 17.15 10.29 12.43
N TYR A 303 16.35 11.08 11.72
CA TYR A 303 16.49 11.31 10.29
C TYR A 303 16.59 12.80 9.96
N THR A 304 17.44 13.16 9.00
CA THR A 304 17.58 14.54 8.51
C THR A 304 17.69 14.54 6.99
N LEU A 305 16.91 15.41 6.33
CA LEU A 305 17.01 15.65 4.90
C LEU A 305 18.24 16.51 4.59
N GLU A 306 19.05 16.08 3.62
CA GLU A 306 20.03 16.96 2.95
C GLU A 306 19.54 17.26 1.51
N GLY A 307 19.60 18.53 1.08
CA GLY A 307 19.25 18.94 -0.29
C GLY A 307 19.12 20.45 -0.50
N SER A 308 19.01 20.88 -1.76
CA SER A 308 18.82 22.30 -2.12
C SER A 308 17.42 22.78 -1.75
N GLY A 309 17.31 23.78 -0.87
CA GLY A 309 16.03 24.35 -0.44
C GLY A 309 15.48 23.79 0.88
N PHE A 310 16.18 22.82 1.50
CA PHE A 310 15.90 22.38 2.86
C PHE A 310 16.78 23.15 3.85
N GLY A 311 16.18 23.74 4.88
CA GLY A 311 16.88 23.87 6.17
C GLY A 311 17.08 22.47 6.73
N ALA A 312 18.09 22.24 7.58
CA ALA A 312 18.22 20.97 8.29
C ALA A 312 16.98 20.77 9.18
N GLU A 313 15.94 20.13 8.65
CA GLU A 313 14.71 19.82 9.36
C GLU A 313 14.74 18.35 9.78
N GLU A 314 14.67 18.11 11.09
CA GLU A 314 14.71 16.78 11.71
C GLU A 314 13.39 15.97 11.57
N TRP A 315 12.36 16.55 10.94
CA TRP A 315 10.98 16.12 11.18
C TRP A 315 10.42 15.14 10.14
N PHE A 316 10.99 13.94 10.13
CA PHE A 316 10.46 12.83 9.34
C PHE A 316 9.46 11.96 10.06
N ASN A 317 9.16 12.10 11.36
CA ASN A 317 8.23 11.17 12.00
C ASN A 317 7.42 11.82 13.12
N GLY A 318 6.35 12.52 12.71
CA GLY A 318 5.42 13.17 13.64
C GLY A 318 4.50 12.19 14.37
N PHE A 319 4.38 10.95 13.91
CA PHE A 319 3.46 9.96 14.47
C PHE A 319 3.68 9.72 15.96
N TYR A 320 4.93 9.62 16.43
CA TYR A 320 5.24 9.36 17.84
C TYR A 320 4.60 10.38 18.79
N LYS A 321 4.64 11.67 18.45
CA LYS A 321 4.02 12.72 19.25
C LYS A 321 2.50 12.53 19.36
N TYR A 322 1.85 12.12 18.28
CA TYR A 322 0.39 11.99 18.24
C TYR A 322 -0.10 10.67 18.83
N GLN A 323 0.73 9.64 18.79
CA GLN A 323 0.48 8.39 19.50
C GLN A 323 0.33 8.61 21.01
N GLU A 324 1.08 9.54 21.61
CA GLU A 324 1.03 9.83 23.05
C GLU A 324 -0.34 10.31 23.54
N TYR A 325 -1.15 10.97 22.70
CA TYR A 325 -2.52 11.31 23.11
C TYR A 325 -3.30 10.08 23.53
N ARG A 326 -3.02 8.88 23.00
CA ARG A 326 -3.69 7.66 23.45
C ARG A 326 -3.30 7.27 24.88
N TYR A 327 -2.06 7.52 25.29
CA TYR A 327 -1.47 6.98 26.52
C TYR A 327 -1.39 7.98 27.66
N ASP A 328 -1.41 9.27 27.34
CA ASP A 328 -1.53 10.35 28.31
C ASP A 328 -2.96 10.91 28.30
N GLU A 329 -3.75 10.54 29.33
CA GLU A 329 -5.12 11.05 29.51
C GLU A 329 -5.14 12.56 29.84
N LEU A 330 -4.03 13.13 30.31
CA LEU A 330 -3.91 14.56 30.61
C LEU A 330 -3.67 15.41 29.35
N MET A 331 -3.22 14.81 28.24
CA MET A 331 -3.07 15.50 26.97
C MET A 331 -4.44 15.80 26.36
N GLU A 332 -4.80 17.07 26.28
CA GLU A 332 -6.01 17.51 25.57
C GLU A 332 -5.81 17.35 24.05
N PRO A 333 -6.68 16.60 23.36
CA PRO A 333 -6.57 16.43 21.91
C PRO A 333 -6.67 17.79 21.19
N PRO A 334 -6.17 17.90 19.93
CA PRO A 334 -6.30 19.13 19.15
C PRO A 334 -7.78 19.56 19.05
N LYS A 335 -8.03 20.87 18.93
CA LYS A 335 -9.39 21.46 18.99
C LYS A 335 -10.42 20.86 18.02
N SER A 336 -9.97 20.31 16.89
CA SER A 336 -10.82 19.67 15.88
C SER A 336 -11.17 18.20 16.21
N TRP A 337 -10.69 17.68 17.34
CA TRP A 337 -10.81 16.29 17.73
C TRP A 337 -11.52 16.13 19.08
N GLN A 338 -12.24 15.02 19.21
CA GLN A 338 -12.87 14.60 20.45
C GLN A 338 -12.33 13.24 20.87
N ARG A 339 -11.99 13.09 22.15
CA ARG A 339 -11.60 11.83 22.80
C ARG A 339 -12.85 11.15 23.35
N HIS A 340 -12.93 9.84 23.16
CA HIS A 340 -14.02 8.99 23.64
C HIS A 340 -13.47 7.75 24.32
N GLY A 341 -14.20 7.20 25.29
CA GLY A 341 -13.77 6.00 26.02
C GLY A 341 -12.51 6.21 26.87
N LYS A 342 -11.97 5.11 27.40
CA LYS A 342 -10.72 5.06 28.18
C LYS A 342 -10.01 3.73 27.98
N GLY A 343 -8.70 3.69 28.22
CA GLY A 343 -7.89 2.47 28.11
C GLY A 343 -8.05 1.78 26.75
N LYS A 344 -8.47 0.51 26.77
CA LYS A 344 -8.67 -0.29 25.54
C LYS A 344 -9.81 0.24 24.66
N ASP A 345 -10.85 0.80 25.27
CA ASP A 345 -12.05 1.28 24.57
C ASP A 345 -11.88 2.72 24.07
N GLN A 346 -10.69 3.31 24.23
CA GLN A 346 -10.42 4.69 23.83
C GLN A 346 -10.32 4.84 22.32
N PHE A 347 -10.94 5.88 21.78
CA PHE A 347 -10.80 6.30 20.38
C PHE A 347 -11.01 7.82 20.24
N PHE A 348 -10.74 8.33 19.05
CA PHE A 348 -10.83 9.72 18.69
C PHE A 348 -11.69 9.90 17.44
N THR A 349 -12.46 10.97 17.37
CA THR A 349 -13.24 11.35 16.19
C THR A 349 -12.97 12.81 15.85
N ARG A 350 -13.09 13.18 14.57
CA ARG A 350 -13.10 14.59 14.18
C ARG A 350 -14.46 15.20 14.47
N LEU A 351 -14.49 16.46 14.88
CA LEU A 351 -15.74 17.19 15.13
C LEU A 351 -16.53 17.47 13.85
N GLU A 352 -15.87 17.48 12.70
CA GLU A 352 -16.48 17.75 11.38
C GLU A 352 -17.00 16.49 10.67
N ASP A 353 -16.66 15.29 11.18
CA ASP A 353 -17.16 14.03 10.64
C ASP A 353 -18.65 13.90 10.99
N LYS A 354 -19.51 14.34 10.06
CA LYS A 354 -20.97 14.45 10.24
C LYS A 354 -21.67 13.16 10.69
N ASP A 355 -21.08 12.01 10.41
CA ASP A 355 -21.67 10.70 10.72
C ASP A 355 -21.04 10.03 11.96
N GLY A 356 -19.97 10.58 12.56
CA GLY A 356 -19.30 10.00 13.73
C GLY A 356 -18.65 8.61 13.52
N ASN A 357 -18.75 8.05 12.32
CA ASN A 357 -18.36 6.66 12.01
C ASN A 357 -16.84 6.45 11.90
N ASN A 358 -16.07 7.51 11.67
CA ASN A 358 -14.62 7.42 11.56
C ASN A 358 -13.98 7.50 12.95
N LYS A 359 -13.71 6.33 13.54
CA LYS A 359 -13.00 6.19 14.81
C LYS A 359 -11.50 6.01 14.53
N TYR A 360 -10.65 6.79 15.20
CA TYR A 360 -9.19 6.74 15.12
C TYR A 360 -8.57 6.37 16.47
N PRO A 361 -7.42 5.67 16.51
CA PRO A 361 -6.79 5.29 17.77
C PRO A 361 -6.01 6.42 18.46
N TRP A 362 -5.66 7.47 17.69
CA TRP A 362 -5.08 8.75 18.11
C TRP A 362 -5.58 9.87 17.17
N PRO A 363 -5.59 11.14 17.61
CA PRO A 363 -5.85 12.27 16.72
C PRO A 363 -4.66 12.48 15.78
N LEU A 364 -4.86 13.28 14.74
CA LEU A 364 -3.82 13.66 13.78
C LEU A 364 -3.70 15.18 13.69
N PRO A 365 -2.51 15.71 13.33
CA PRO A 365 -2.34 17.15 13.17
C PRO A 365 -3.25 17.73 12.08
N ASP A 366 -3.47 19.04 12.15
CA ASP A 366 -3.90 19.78 10.97
C ASP A 366 -2.80 19.70 9.92
N ILE A 367 -3.16 19.26 8.71
CA ILE A 367 -2.21 19.08 7.62
C ILE A 367 -1.46 20.35 7.24
N ASN A 368 -2.09 21.52 7.45
CA ASN A 368 -1.49 22.81 7.17
C ASN A 368 -0.38 23.18 8.17
N GLN A 369 -0.32 22.54 9.34
CA GLN A 369 0.77 22.72 10.31
C GLN A 369 2.06 22.02 9.88
N TYR A 370 1.96 21.07 8.95
CA TYR A 370 3.07 20.33 8.40
C TYR A 370 3.08 20.51 6.88
N PRO A 371 3.31 21.75 6.39
CA PRO A 371 3.35 22.00 4.96
C PRO A 371 4.40 21.08 4.35
N GLY A 372 3.94 20.18 3.48
CA GLY A 372 4.82 19.21 2.86
C GLY A 372 5.93 19.89 2.08
N THR A 373 7.05 19.18 1.96
CA THR A 373 8.11 19.56 1.03
C THR A 373 7.48 19.69 -0.36
N SER A 374 7.68 20.85 -1.02
CA SER A 374 7.17 21.07 -2.39
C SER A 374 7.59 19.90 -3.30
N SER A 375 6.76 19.54 -4.28
CA SER A 375 7.12 18.52 -5.28
C SER A 375 8.40 18.83 -6.05
N ASP A 376 8.86 20.08 -6.00
CA ASP A 376 10.02 20.60 -6.71
C ASP A 376 11.31 20.56 -5.88
N VAL A 377 11.27 20.10 -4.61
CA VAL A 377 12.47 20.02 -3.79
C VAL A 377 13.24 18.73 -4.11
N THR A 378 14.45 18.90 -4.64
CA THR A 378 15.37 17.79 -4.91
C THR A 378 16.13 17.42 -3.65
N PHE A 379 15.77 16.27 -3.12
CA PHE A 379 16.47 15.59 -2.05
C PHE A 379 17.78 14.96 -2.56
N THR A 380 18.88 15.14 -1.82
CA THR A 380 20.18 14.54 -2.17
C THR A 380 20.57 13.36 -1.28
N ALA A 381 20.23 13.35 0.01
CA ALA A 381 20.65 12.28 0.94
C ALA A 381 19.86 12.21 2.26
N LEU A 382 19.54 11.00 2.74
CA LEU A 382 18.86 10.78 4.04
C LEU A 382 19.92 10.54 5.10
N ARG A 383 20.21 11.50 5.95
CA ARG A 383 21.08 11.22 7.10
C ARG A 383 20.29 10.46 8.16
N CYS A 384 20.82 9.34 8.60
CA CYS A 384 20.29 8.52 9.69
C CYS A 384 21.30 8.50 10.84
N GLU A 385 20.83 8.68 12.06
CA GLU A 385 21.60 8.45 13.28
C GLU A 385 20.89 7.44 14.17
N THR A 386 21.55 6.33 14.48
CA THR A 386 20.97 5.22 15.25
C THR A 386 22.05 4.27 15.79
N GLN A 387 21.64 3.25 16.54
CA GLN A 387 22.51 2.17 16.99
C GLN A 387 22.65 1.07 15.93
N VAL A 388 23.86 0.52 15.79
CA VAL A 388 24.18 -0.63 14.95
C VAL A 388 24.75 -1.77 15.80
N ALA A 389 24.42 -3.01 15.43
CA ALA A 389 25.06 -4.24 15.88
C ALA A 389 25.37 -5.13 14.66
N THR A 390 26.34 -6.02 14.80
CA THR A 390 26.65 -7.04 13.79
C THR A 390 26.15 -8.39 14.28
N LEU A 391 25.32 -9.05 13.47
CA LEU A 391 24.72 -10.37 13.76
C LEU A 391 25.03 -11.35 12.62
N ASP A 392 24.80 -12.64 12.85
CA ASP A 392 24.87 -13.66 11.81
C ASP A 392 23.46 -13.99 11.31
N ALA A 393 23.21 -13.86 10.01
CA ALA A 393 21.98 -14.27 9.36
C ALA A 393 22.11 -15.70 8.80
N VAL A 394 21.13 -16.56 9.10
CA VAL A 394 21.13 -17.97 8.69
C VAL A 394 19.76 -18.34 8.11
N ASP A 395 19.74 -19.02 6.95
CA ASP A 395 18.48 -19.55 6.42
C ASP A 395 18.17 -20.93 7.02
N THR A 396 17.27 -20.97 8.00
CA THR A 396 16.72 -22.22 8.55
C THR A 396 15.30 -22.53 8.04
N SER A 397 14.77 -21.67 7.18
CA SER A 397 13.36 -21.67 6.78
C SER A 397 13.12 -22.18 5.37
N GLY A 398 14.18 -22.39 4.59
CA GLY A 398 14.09 -22.79 3.18
C GLY A 398 13.66 -21.63 2.29
N GLY A 399 14.29 -20.46 2.47
CA GLY A 399 14.11 -19.29 1.62
C GLY A 399 12.90 -18.41 1.95
N TYR A 400 12.34 -18.50 3.16
CA TYR A 400 11.19 -17.66 3.56
C TYR A 400 11.60 -16.44 4.41
N ALA A 401 12.49 -16.65 5.37
CA ALA A 401 13.08 -15.65 6.27
C ALA A 401 14.46 -16.13 6.75
N LEU A 402 15.25 -15.19 7.27
CA LEU A 402 16.53 -15.49 7.89
C LEU A 402 16.38 -15.40 9.41
N ASP A 403 16.98 -16.36 10.10
CA ASP A 403 17.17 -16.32 11.55
C ASP A 403 18.37 -15.40 11.84
N LEU A 404 18.22 -14.49 12.79
CA LEU A 404 19.30 -13.63 13.28
C LEU A 404 19.91 -14.29 14.52
N MET A 405 21.22 -14.51 14.48
CA MET A 405 21.97 -15.24 15.49
C MET A 405 23.04 -14.34 16.12
N CYS A 406 23.28 -14.50 17.42
CA CYS A 406 24.42 -13.94 18.13
C CYS A 406 25.07 -15.04 18.98
N ASN A 407 26.37 -15.29 18.81
CA ASN A 407 27.10 -16.32 19.54
C ASN A 407 26.43 -17.73 19.50
N GLY A 408 25.75 -18.05 18.40
CA GLY A 408 25.02 -19.31 18.22
C GLY A 408 23.60 -19.34 18.82
N GLU A 409 23.15 -18.26 19.46
CA GLU A 409 21.79 -18.13 19.99
C GLU A 409 20.90 -17.33 19.03
N LEU A 410 19.64 -17.75 18.91
CA LEU A 410 18.62 -17.08 18.09
C LEU A 410 18.13 -15.84 18.81
N VAL A 411 18.30 -14.67 18.19
CA VAL A 411 17.95 -13.37 18.79
C VAL A 411 16.83 -12.66 18.03
N GLY A 412 16.53 -13.09 16.81
CA GLY A 412 15.58 -12.38 15.95
C GLY A 412 15.31 -13.07 14.62
N SER A 413 14.56 -12.37 13.77
CA SER A 413 14.21 -12.81 12.43
C SER A 413 14.24 -11.65 11.45
N MET A 414 14.55 -11.94 10.20
CA MET A 414 14.59 -10.94 9.14
C MET A 414 14.04 -11.48 7.82
N LYS A 415 13.44 -10.59 7.04
CA LYS A 415 13.14 -10.81 5.64
C LYS A 415 14.11 -10.03 4.75
N PRO A 416 14.92 -10.69 3.91
CA PRO A 416 15.80 -10.01 2.96
C PRO A 416 15.03 -9.46 1.75
N ASP A 417 15.51 -8.35 1.20
CA ASP A 417 14.94 -7.65 0.03
C ASP A 417 15.14 -8.41 -1.29
N LEU A 418 16.21 -9.22 -1.40
CA LEU A 418 16.55 -10.03 -2.58
C LEU A 418 16.67 -11.52 -2.21
N MET A 419 15.55 -12.14 -1.83
CA MET A 419 15.56 -13.52 -1.32
C MET A 419 16.21 -14.54 -2.28
N SER A 420 16.00 -14.44 -3.59
CA SER A 420 16.59 -15.36 -4.57
C SER A 420 18.12 -15.30 -4.59
N VAL A 421 18.68 -14.08 -4.51
CA VAL A 421 20.13 -13.86 -4.48
C VAL A 421 20.73 -14.39 -3.19
N TYR A 422 20.06 -14.15 -2.05
CA TYR A 422 20.54 -14.63 -0.77
C TYR A 422 20.34 -16.14 -0.61
N HIS A 423 19.27 -16.72 -1.12
CA HIS A 423 19.06 -18.16 -1.07
C HIS A 423 20.17 -18.92 -1.82
N GLU A 424 20.58 -18.44 -3.00
CA GLU A 424 21.71 -19.02 -3.75
C GLU A 424 23.07 -18.82 -3.06
N GLN A 425 23.24 -17.72 -2.31
CA GLN A 425 24.46 -17.43 -1.54
C GLN A 425 24.51 -18.11 -0.16
N LEU A 426 23.36 -18.44 0.42
CA LEU A 426 23.19 -18.98 1.78
C LEU A 426 23.00 -20.51 1.79
N ASP A 427 23.38 -21.21 0.73
CA ASP A 427 23.43 -22.68 0.67
C ASP A 427 24.42 -23.23 1.73
N SER A 428 23.95 -23.29 2.98
CA SER A 428 24.60 -23.77 4.21
C SER A 428 25.68 -22.90 4.90
N GLN A 429 25.76 -21.59 4.61
CA GLN A 429 26.68 -20.66 5.29
C GLN A 429 25.95 -19.49 5.97
N SER A 430 26.43 -19.07 7.15
CA SER A 430 25.97 -17.83 7.80
C SER A 430 26.54 -16.60 7.09
N VAL A 431 25.76 -15.51 7.04
CA VAL A 431 26.23 -14.22 6.53
C VAL A 431 26.24 -13.21 7.67
N SER A 432 27.40 -12.59 7.88
CA SER A 432 27.51 -11.46 8.80
C SER A 432 26.72 -10.27 8.24
N CYS A 433 25.86 -9.69 9.08
CA CYS A 433 24.95 -8.61 8.71
C CYS A 433 25.02 -7.48 9.76
N ASP A 434 25.25 -6.26 9.28
CA ASP A 434 25.10 -5.06 10.10
C ASP A 434 23.62 -4.71 10.17
N VAL A 435 23.07 -4.74 11.38
CA VAL A 435 21.69 -4.40 11.66
C VAL A 435 21.60 -3.08 12.42
N ILE A 436 20.81 -2.14 11.91
CA ILE A 436 20.52 -0.87 12.55
C ILE A 436 19.12 -0.91 13.18
N VAL A 437 18.93 -0.27 14.32
CA VAL A 437 17.61 -0.14 14.93
C VAL A 437 16.83 1.04 14.34
N ILE A 438 15.55 0.84 14.01
CA ILE A 438 14.65 1.92 13.57
C ILE A 438 13.79 2.39 14.75
N SER A 439 13.12 1.42 15.38
CA SER A 439 12.12 1.69 16.41
C SER A 439 12.05 0.53 17.40
N HIS A 440 11.64 0.81 18.62
CA HIS A 440 11.22 -0.19 19.59
C HIS A 440 9.70 -0.39 19.49
N GLY A 441 9.24 -1.63 19.61
CA GLY A 441 7.84 -2.02 19.57
C GLY A 441 7.42 -2.77 20.83
N HIS A 442 6.43 -2.24 21.53
CA HIS A 442 5.79 -2.84 22.70
C HIS A 442 4.42 -3.43 22.32
N VAL A 443 4.24 -4.73 22.50
CA VAL A 443 3.03 -5.48 22.19
C VAL A 443 1.97 -5.25 23.26
N GLU A 444 0.96 -4.45 22.93
CA GLU A 444 -0.14 -4.12 23.83
C GLU A 444 -1.28 -5.14 23.78
N ARG A 445 -1.36 -5.92 22.70
CA ARG A 445 -2.42 -6.90 22.42
C ARG A 445 -1.86 -8.23 21.94
N PRO A 446 -1.20 -9.01 22.83
CA PRO A 446 -0.60 -10.28 22.46
C PRO A 446 -1.59 -11.27 21.83
N GLU A 447 -2.87 -11.19 22.20
CA GLU A 447 -3.95 -12.01 21.64
C GLU A 447 -4.18 -11.79 20.13
N TYR A 448 -3.85 -10.59 19.61
CA TYR A 448 -4.05 -10.25 18.21
C TYR A 448 -2.78 -10.41 17.36
N VAL A 449 -1.61 -10.61 17.96
CA VAL A 449 -0.35 -10.83 17.22
C VAL A 449 -0.49 -11.96 16.20
N ARG A 450 -1.15 -13.06 16.56
CA ARG A 450 -1.41 -14.22 15.66
C ARG A 450 -2.29 -13.88 14.46
N SER A 451 -3.18 -12.89 14.61
CA SER A 451 -4.07 -12.45 13.53
C SER A 451 -3.39 -11.50 12.55
N THR A 452 -2.19 -11.01 12.88
CA THR A 452 -1.39 -10.20 11.96
C THR A 452 -0.37 -11.08 11.26
N LEU A 453 -0.51 -11.25 9.95
CA LEU A 453 0.45 -12.05 9.16
C LEU A 453 1.88 -11.53 9.36
N TYR A 454 2.08 -10.21 9.39
CA TYR A 454 3.40 -9.60 9.58
C TYR A 454 4.07 -9.97 10.91
N LEU A 455 3.46 -9.61 12.05
CA LEU A 455 4.09 -9.86 13.35
C LEU A 455 4.14 -11.36 13.63
N SER A 456 3.09 -12.12 13.30
CA SER A 456 3.11 -13.57 13.50
C SER A 456 4.26 -14.23 12.75
N ARG A 457 4.66 -13.74 11.57
CA ARG A 457 5.74 -14.33 10.76
C ARG A 457 7.14 -13.88 11.20
N LEU A 458 7.34 -12.62 11.58
CA LEU A 458 8.65 -12.15 12.06
C LEU A 458 8.91 -12.54 13.52
N LEU A 459 7.88 -12.49 14.38
CA LEU A 459 7.96 -13.02 15.75
C LEU A 459 7.97 -14.56 15.76
N ALA A 460 7.61 -15.24 14.65
CA ALA A 460 7.76 -16.69 14.55
C ALA A 460 9.20 -17.14 14.62
N CYS A 461 10.10 -16.39 13.97
CA CYS A 461 11.49 -16.79 13.87
C CYS A 461 12.38 -16.11 14.89
N ALA A 462 11.89 -15.13 15.68
CA ALA A 462 12.59 -14.68 16.89
C ALA A 462 12.55 -15.72 18.04
N GLY A 463 11.88 -16.87 17.84
CA GLY A 463 12.22 -18.11 18.54
C GLY A 463 11.25 -18.60 19.63
N ILE A 464 10.16 -19.29 19.26
CA ILE A 464 9.82 -20.51 20.02
C ILE A 464 9.51 -21.65 19.05
N LYS A 465 10.48 -22.11 18.25
CA LYS A 465 10.42 -23.51 17.79
C LYS A 465 10.65 -24.38 19.03
N ASP A 466 9.64 -25.14 19.48
CA ASP A 466 9.93 -26.27 20.36
C ASP A 466 10.79 -27.26 19.57
N ILE A 467 12.05 -27.37 19.95
CA ILE A 467 13.00 -28.39 19.50
C ILE A 467 12.44 -29.72 20.01
N ARG A 468 11.47 -30.28 19.27
CA ARG A 468 10.89 -31.65 19.26
C ARG A 468 9.37 -31.73 19.04
N GLY A 469 8.67 -30.71 18.52
CA GLY A 469 7.20 -30.87 18.40
C GLY A 469 6.35 -29.91 17.57
N GLY A 470 6.92 -29.00 16.78
CA GLY A 470 6.14 -28.24 15.79
C GLY A 470 5.05 -27.31 16.37
N ARG A 471 5.16 -26.89 17.64
CA ARG A 471 4.29 -25.85 18.20
C ARG A 471 5.11 -24.64 18.61
N TYR A 472 4.72 -23.49 18.06
CA TYR A 472 5.24 -22.19 18.48
C TYR A 472 4.59 -21.79 19.81
N ARG A 473 5.37 -21.54 20.87
CA ARG A 473 4.85 -20.79 22.02
C ARG A 473 4.79 -19.33 21.58
N TYR A 474 3.61 -18.74 21.57
CA TYR A 474 3.44 -17.30 21.43
C TYR A 474 2.64 -16.88 22.66
N GLY A 475 3.30 -16.23 23.61
CA GLY A 475 2.68 -15.87 24.89
C GLY A 475 3.54 -15.11 25.89
N GLU A 476 4.85 -14.94 25.67
CA GLU A 476 5.76 -14.30 26.66
C GLU A 476 6.51 -13.07 26.13
N TYR A 477 6.41 -12.73 24.85
CA TYR A 477 7.14 -11.59 24.29
C TYR A 477 6.29 -10.33 24.28
N HIS A 478 6.77 -9.33 25.00
CA HIS A 478 6.17 -8.00 25.07
C HIS A 478 6.93 -6.99 24.23
N ASP A 479 8.24 -7.14 24.01
CA ASP A 479 9.05 -6.07 23.45
C ASP A 479 10.12 -6.56 22.46
N TYR A 480 10.30 -5.78 21.39
CA TYR A 480 11.29 -6.04 20.35
C TYR A 480 11.76 -4.73 19.70
N TYR A 481 12.86 -4.81 18.96
CA TYR A 481 13.35 -3.74 18.10
C TYR A 481 13.10 -4.10 16.65
N ASN A 482 12.49 -3.19 15.88
CA ASN A 482 12.49 -3.27 14.42
C ASN A 482 13.89 -2.88 13.92
N VAL A 483 14.50 -3.74 13.11
CA VAL A 483 15.87 -3.56 12.62
C VAL A 483 15.94 -3.63 11.09
N LEU A 484 16.84 -2.87 10.48
CA LEU A 484 17.20 -3.03 9.07
C LEU A 484 18.57 -3.66 8.96
N TRP A 485 18.69 -4.67 8.10
CA TRP A 485 20.01 -5.05 7.60
C TRP A 485 20.45 -4.06 6.54
N VAL A 486 21.63 -3.49 6.76
CA VAL A 486 22.29 -2.60 5.81
C VAL A 486 23.58 -3.22 5.29
N GLY A 487 23.83 -3.02 3.99
CA GLY A 487 25.17 -3.15 3.41
C GLY A 487 25.75 -1.77 3.14
N TRP A 488 27.07 -1.70 2.97
CA TRP A 488 27.77 -0.43 2.77
C TRP A 488 28.32 -0.36 1.34
N GLU A 489 27.91 0.66 0.60
CA GLU A 489 28.34 0.91 -0.78
C GLU A 489 28.83 2.35 -0.90
N ASN A 490 30.13 2.55 -1.15
CA ASN A 490 30.76 3.88 -1.29
C ASN A 490 30.44 4.85 -0.13
N GLY A 491 30.33 4.35 1.11
CA GLY A 491 30.00 5.14 2.30
C GLY A 491 28.50 5.43 2.51
N VAL A 492 27.63 4.85 1.67
CA VAL A 492 26.18 4.92 1.78
C VAL A 492 25.65 3.57 2.29
N ALA A 493 24.75 3.60 3.26
CA ALA A 493 24.08 2.41 3.76
C ALA A 493 22.91 2.04 2.85
N VAL A 494 22.95 0.85 2.29
CA VAL A 494 21.95 0.27 1.39
C VAL A 494 21.14 -0.76 2.14
N ARG A 495 19.81 -0.64 2.13
CA ARG A 495 18.90 -1.62 2.73
C ARG A 495 19.01 -2.97 2.01
N ARG A 496 19.18 -4.04 2.81
CA ARG A 496 19.25 -5.43 2.37
C ARG A 496 18.15 -6.31 2.94
N GLY A 497 17.53 -5.89 4.02
CA GLY A 497 16.41 -6.60 4.64
C GLY A 497 15.82 -5.83 5.82
N ILE A 498 14.67 -6.31 6.29
CA ILE A 498 13.93 -5.78 7.43
C ILE A 498 13.58 -6.93 8.38
N GLY A 499 13.76 -6.71 9.67
CA GLY A 499 13.55 -7.74 10.67
C GLY A 499 13.22 -7.18 12.03
N ILE A 500 13.25 -8.08 13.00
CA ILE A 500 13.10 -7.77 14.41
C ILE A 500 14.17 -8.51 15.22
N VAL A 501 14.60 -7.89 16.31
CA VAL A 501 15.44 -8.51 17.35
C VAL A 501 14.72 -8.35 18.68
N LEU A 502 14.69 -9.40 19.50
CA LEU A 502 14.07 -9.34 20.83
C LEU A 502 14.78 -8.29 21.70
N GLN A 503 14.02 -7.57 22.52
CA GLN A 503 14.59 -6.48 23.32
C GLN A 503 15.72 -6.98 24.22
N ASP A 504 15.49 -8.02 25.03
CA ASP A 504 16.49 -8.54 25.97
C ASP A 504 17.78 -8.98 25.26
N ALA A 505 17.63 -9.55 24.06
CA ALA A 505 18.77 -9.95 23.24
C ALA A 505 19.53 -8.71 22.74
N TRP A 506 18.83 -7.74 22.15
CA TRP A 506 19.45 -6.51 21.66
C TRP A 506 20.17 -5.72 22.75
N ASP A 507 19.53 -5.57 23.91
CA ASP A 507 20.07 -4.82 25.05
C ASP A 507 21.34 -5.48 25.63
N SER A 508 21.57 -6.78 25.32
CA SER A 508 22.80 -7.50 25.67
C SER A 508 23.92 -7.40 24.62
N LEU A 509 23.64 -6.87 23.42
CA LEU A 509 24.61 -6.74 22.34
C LEU A 509 25.58 -5.58 22.57
N GLU A 510 26.80 -5.72 22.07
CA GLU A 510 27.70 -4.58 21.89
C GLU A 510 27.19 -3.73 20.71
N THR A 511 26.58 -2.58 21.02
CA THR A 511 26.05 -1.65 20.03
C THR A 511 26.90 -0.39 19.92
N LYS A 512 26.89 0.26 18.75
CA LYS A 512 27.55 1.56 18.52
C LYS A 512 26.57 2.54 17.92
N THR A 513 26.56 3.78 18.40
CA THR A 513 25.83 4.86 17.74
C THR A 513 26.62 5.33 16.52
N ILE A 514 25.97 5.35 15.36
CA ILE A 514 26.57 5.77 14.09
C ILE A 514 25.68 6.82 13.41
N SER A 515 26.29 7.67 12.58
CA SER A 515 25.60 8.60 11.69
C SER A 515 26.08 8.38 10.26
N PHE A 516 25.15 8.21 9.33
CA PHE A 516 25.45 7.81 7.96
C PHE A 516 24.35 8.26 6.99
N ILE A 517 24.62 8.15 5.68
CA ILE A 517 23.60 8.36 4.65
C ILE A 517 22.91 7.02 4.37
N LEU A 518 21.59 6.97 4.53
CA LEU A 518 20.76 5.85 4.14
C LEU A 518 20.29 6.06 2.69
N GLY A 519 20.79 5.23 1.78
CA GLY A 519 20.68 5.39 0.34
C GLY A 519 19.50 4.71 -0.31
#